data_AF-A0ABD0Q2R4-F1
#
_entry.id   AF-A0ABD0Q2R4-F1
#
_cell.length_a   1.000
_cell.length_b   1.000
_cell.length_c   1.000
_cell.angle_alpha   90.00
_cell.angle_beta   90.00
_cell.angle_gamma   90.00
#
_symmetry.space_group_name_H-M   'P 1'
#
loop_
_entity.id
_entity.type
_entity.pdbx_description
1 polymer ?
#
loop_
_entity_poly.entity_id
_entity_poly.type
_entity_poly.pdbx_seq_one_letter_code
_entity_poly.pdbx_strand_id
1 'polypeptide(L)'
;YGGSWTLNIIVPAEYSGVTCGICGNFNGQNNDDFMTPSGALVRSADEFGASWKVEDELPCNDGCGNNCPLCQDQTTARSLCEIISFCHVYVDPQAYFDDCVFDVCLSGNLNDVL
;
A
#
# COMPACT_ATOMS: atom_id res chain seq x y z
N TYR A 1 13.25 18.94 0.72
CA TYR A 1 12.74 17.83 1.55
C TYR A 1 12.06 16.85 0.61
N GLY A 2 12.71 15.73 0.32
CA GLY A 2 12.35 14.81 -0.78
C GLY A 2 11.39 13.68 -0.39
N GLY A 3 10.31 14.00 0.33
CA GLY A 3 9.01 13.32 0.30
C GLY A 3 8.81 11.81 0.53
N SER A 4 9.82 10.93 0.47
CA SER A 4 9.65 9.47 0.58
C SER A 4 10.03 8.95 1.97
N TRP A 5 9.15 8.15 2.57
CA TRP A 5 9.37 7.48 3.86
C TRP A 5 8.92 6.03 3.77
N THR A 6 9.83 5.08 4.06
CA THR A 6 9.50 3.66 4.12
C THR A 6 9.58 3.17 5.57
N LEU A 7 8.54 2.46 6.04
CA LEU A 7 8.51 1.81 7.34
C LEU A 7 8.50 0.28 7.15
N ASN A 8 9.44 -0.41 7.79
CA ASN A 8 9.50 -1.87 7.80
C ASN A 8 9.31 -2.37 9.24
N ILE A 9 8.33 -3.27 9.43
CA ILE A 9 8.03 -3.89 10.72
C ILE A 9 8.36 -5.38 10.61
N ILE A 10 9.17 -5.90 11.52
CA ILE A 10 9.53 -7.32 11.60
C ILE A 10 8.96 -7.88 12.89
N VAL A 11 8.13 -8.92 12.77
CA VAL A 11 7.44 -9.55 13.90
C VAL A 11 7.95 -10.99 14.05
N PRO A 12 8.37 -11.41 15.27
CA PRO A 12 8.74 -12.80 15.52
C PRO A 12 7.56 -13.77 15.28
N ALA A 13 7.86 -14.99 14.81
CA ALA A 13 6.84 -15.98 14.43
C ALA A 13 5.93 -16.39 15.60
N GLU A 14 6.38 -16.22 16.84
CA GLU A 14 5.62 -16.48 18.07
C GLU A 14 4.36 -15.61 18.20
N TYR A 15 4.29 -14.49 17.46
CA TYR A 15 3.12 -13.61 17.43
C TYR A 15 2.14 -13.95 16.30
N SER A 16 2.27 -15.10 15.64
CA SER A 16 1.33 -15.52 14.60
C SER A 16 -0.11 -15.58 15.13
N GLY A 17 -1.03 -14.94 14.39
CA GLY A 17 -2.46 -14.92 14.71
C GLY A 17 -2.86 -14.05 15.91
N VAL A 18 -1.92 -13.31 16.51
CA VAL A 18 -2.21 -12.42 17.66
C VAL A 18 -1.89 -10.96 17.39
N THR A 19 -1.44 -10.61 16.17
CA THR A 19 -1.33 -9.22 15.75
C THR A 19 -2.69 -8.68 15.32
N CYS A 20 -2.80 -7.36 15.26
CA CYS A 20 -3.92 -6.67 14.65
C CYS A 20 -3.44 -5.30 14.15
N GLY A 21 -4.23 -4.66 13.29
CA GLY A 21 -3.91 -3.37 12.70
C GLY A 21 -3.86 -3.41 11.18
N ILE A 22 -3.31 -2.35 10.59
CA ILE A 22 -3.29 -2.17 9.13
C ILE A 22 -2.37 -3.17 8.40
N CYS A 23 -1.52 -3.89 9.13
CA CYS A 23 -0.69 -4.98 8.59
C CYS A 23 -1.33 -6.38 8.75
N GLY A 24 -2.60 -6.46 9.16
CA GLY A 24 -3.33 -7.71 9.31
C GLY A 24 -3.08 -8.46 10.63
N ASN A 25 -3.47 -9.73 10.66
CA ASN A 25 -3.49 -10.55 11.88
C ASN A 25 -2.36 -11.60 11.96
N PHE A 26 -1.52 -11.67 10.91
CA PHE A 26 -0.33 -12.54 10.84
C PHE A 26 -0.63 -14.04 11.05
N ASN A 27 -1.81 -14.52 10.62
CA ASN A 27 -2.21 -15.93 10.71
C ASN A 27 -1.87 -16.77 9.46
N GLY A 28 -1.31 -16.13 8.41
CA GLY A 28 -0.99 -16.76 7.13
C GLY A 28 -2.14 -16.84 6.12
N GLN A 29 -3.29 -16.22 6.40
CA GLN A 29 -4.49 -16.21 5.55
C GLN A 29 -4.77 -14.79 5.05
N ASN A 30 -4.35 -14.47 3.84
CA ASN A 30 -4.50 -13.12 3.28
C ASN A 30 -5.95 -12.67 3.04
N ASN A 31 -6.91 -13.59 3.06
CA ASN A 31 -8.33 -13.30 2.80
C ASN A 31 -9.06 -12.71 4.01
N ASP A 32 -8.46 -12.73 5.20
CA ASP A 32 -9.03 -12.16 6.42
C ASP A 32 -8.24 -10.97 6.97
N ASP A 33 -7.16 -10.54 6.30
CA ASP A 33 -6.30 -9.43 6.75
C ASP A 33 -7.04 -8.09 6.82
N PHE A 34 -8.14 -7.92 6.07
CA PHE A 34 -9.00 -6.73 6.13
C PHE A 34 -10.02 -6.79 7.28
N MET A 35 -9.59 -7.29 8.44
CA MET A 35 -10.39 -7.35 9.65
C MET A 35 -10.31 -6.04 10.42
N THR A 36 -11.45 -5.38 10.64
CA THR A 36 -11.54 -4.12 11.37
C THR A 36 -11.35 -4.32 12.88
N PRO A 37 -11.16 -3.25 13.67
CA PRO A 37 -11.07 -3.35 15.13
C PRO A 37 -12.30 -3.98 15.80
N SER A 38 -13.46 -3.95 15.15
CA SER A 38 -14.69 -4.59 15.65
C SER A 38 -14.79 -6.08 15.31
N GLY A 39 -13.82 -6.63 14.57
CA GLY A 39 -13.81 -8.01 14.09
C GLY A 39 -14.61 -8.23 12.81
N ALA A 40 -15.08 -7.17 12.16
CA ALA A 40 -15.78 -7.28 10.88
C ALA A 40 -14.78 -7.43 9.73
N LEU A 41 -15.07 -8.31 8.77
CA LEU A 41 -14.29 -8.42 7.55
C LEU A 41 -14.87 -7.51 6.46
N VAL A 42 -14.05 -6.58 5.97
CA VAL A 42 -14.42 -5.69 4.86
C VAL A 42 -13.67 -6.08 3.58
N ARG A 43 -14.10 -5.54 2.43
CA ARG A 43 -13.48 -5.84 1.11
C ARG A 43 -12.81 -4.64 0.47
N SER A 44 -13.04 -3.44 0.99
CA SER A 44 -12.43 -2.21 0.49
C SER A 44 -11.23 -1.84 1.35
N ALA A 45 -10.10 -1.53 0.70
CA ALA A 45 -8.92 -1.02 1.38
C ALA A 45 -9.20 0.34 2.03
N ASP A 46 -10.03 1.19 1.41
CA ASP A 46 -10.42 2.49 1.95
C ASP A 46 -11.24 2.33 3.25
N GLU A 47 -12.22 1.42 3.23
CA GLU A 47 -13.05 1.12 4.41
C GLU A 47 -12.20 0.51 5.54
N PHE A 48 -11.29 -0.39 5.17
CA PHE A 48 -10.36 -1.00 6.12
C PHE A 48 -9.45 0.04 6.79
N GLY A 49 -8.78 0.89 5.99
CA GLY A 49 -7.90 1.94 6.50
C GLY A 49 -8.65 2.95 7.38
N ALA A 50 -9.84 3.37 6.97
CA ALA A 50 -10.69 4.26 7.76
C ALA A 50 -11.08 3.67 9.12
N SER A 51 -11.31 2.35 9.19
CA SER A 51 -11.69 1.67 10.43
C SER A 51 -10.59 1.63 11.49
N TRP A 52 -9.31 1.71 11.07
CA TRP A 52 -8.13 1.69 11.95
C TRP A 52 -7.65 3.08 12.36
N LYS A 53 -8.38 4.13 12.00
CA LYS A 53 -8.06 5.51 12.36
C LYS A 53 -8.04 5.69 13.87
N VAL A 54 -7.00 6.35 14.37
CA VAL A 54 -6.91 6.82 15.76
C VAL A 54 -7.31 8.30 15.77
N GLU A 55 -8.26 8.67 16.63
CA GLU A 55 -8.65 10.07 16.79
C GLU A 55 -7.51 10.89 17.37
N ASP A 56 -7.29 12.08 16.79
CA ASP A 56 -6.34 13.08 17.25
C ASP A 56 -6.98 14.47 17.10
N GLU A 57 -6.35 15.51 17.65
CA GLU A 57 -6.81 16.90 17.62
C GLU A 57 -6.90 17.48 16.19
N LEU A 58 -6.32 16.79 15.20
CA LEU A 58 -6.32 17.17 13.80
C LEU A 58 -7.34 16.40 12.98
N PRO A 59 -8.08 17.06 12.06
CA PRO A 59 -9.01 16.38 11.18
C PRO A 59 -8.27 15.40 10.25
N CYS A 60 -8.63 14.13 10.33
CA CYS A 60 -8.14 13.06 9.46
C CYS A 60 -9.31 12.52 8.62
N ASN A 61 -9.29 12.86 7.33
CA ASN A 61 -10.26 12.41 6.34
C ASN A 61 -9.91 10.98 5.88
N ASP A 62 -10.92 10.20 5.49
CA ASP A 62 -10.80 8.80 5.09
C ASP A 62 -10.23 8.61 3.66
N GLY A 63 -9.38 9.55 3.20
CA GLY A 63 -8.78 9.57 1.86
C GLY A 63 -9.45 10.55 0.89
N CYS A 64 -9.39 10.24 -0.40
CA CYS A 64 -9.89 11.07 -1.51
C CYS A 64 -11.27 10.66 -2.03
N GLY A 65 -11.83 9.54 -1.55
CA GLY A 65 -13.10 8.99 -2.00
C GLY A 65 -13.12 8.80 -3.52
N ASN A 66 -14.17 9.30 -4.19
CA ASN A 66 -14.27 9.21 -5.66
C ASN A 66 -13.40 10.23 -6.42
N ASN A 67 -12.66 11.09 -5.71
CA ASN A 67 -11.86 12.17 -6.29
C ASN A 67 -10.36 11.86 -6.25
N CYS A 68 -9.97 10.60 -6.11
CA CYS A 68 -8.57 10.22 -6.13
C CYS A 68 -7.95 10.55 -7.50
N PRO A 69 -6.72 11.10 -7.52
CA PRO A 69 -6.05 11.42 -8.76
C PRO A 69 -5.85 10.15 -9.57
N LEU A 70 -6.23 10.20 -10.84
CA LEU A 70 -6.02 9.11 -11.78
C LEU A 70 -4.88 9.46 -12.73
N CYS A 71 -4.01 8.49 -12.94
CA CYS A 71 -3.03 8.59 -14.01
C CYS A 71 -3.73 8.49 -15.38
N GLN A 72 -3.70 9.57 -16.15
CA GLN A 72 -4.33 9.63 -17.48
C GLN A 72 -3.46 8.96 -18.57
N ASP A 73 -2.14 9.12 -18.50
CA ASP A 73 -1.18 8.54 -19.45
C ASP A 73 -0.03 7.87 -18.70
N GLN A 74 0.01 6.53 -18.77
CA GLN A 74 1.04 5.70 -18.12
C GLN A 74 2.23 5.41 -19.03
N THR A 75 2.26 5.91 -20.28
CA THR A 75 3.27 5.50 -21.27
C THR A 75 4.68 5.81 -20.81
N THR A 76 4.92 7.05 -20.35
CA THR A 76 6.23 7.48 -19.84
C THR A 76 6.59 6.74 -18.55
N ALA A 77 5.66 6.65 -17.59
CA ALA A 77 5.86 5.95 -16.33
C ALA A 77 6.23 4.46 -16.56
N ARG A 78 5.51 3.76 -17.43
CA ARG A 78 5.83 2.38 -17.83
C ARG A 78 7.24 2.25 -18.37
N SER A 79 7.62 3.11 -19.31
CA SER A 79 8.98 3.08 -19.90
C SER A 79 10.07 3.30 -18.86
N LEU A 80 9.84 4.16 -17.87
CA LEU A 80 10.78 4.40 -16.78
C LEU A 80 10.87 3.20 -15.82
N CYS A 81 9.77 2.47 -15.63
CA CYS A 81 9.70 1.31 -14.74
C CYS A 81 10.18 0.00 -15.37
N GLU A 82 10.49 -0.05 -16.67
CA GLU A 82 11.01 -1.26 -17.35
C GLU A 82 12.34 -1.76 -16.77
N ILE A 83 13.04 -0.94 -15.99
CA ILE A 83 14.28 -1.34 -15.32
C ILE A 83 14.08 -2.45 -14.29
N ILE A 84 12.86 -2.64 -13.78
CA ILE A 84 12.49 -3.74 -12.89
C ILE A 84 12.55 -5.06 -13.67
N SER A 85 13.74 -5.63 -13.71
CA SER A 85 14.11 -6.74 -14.60
C SER A 85 14.88 -7.86 -13.89
N PHE A 86 15.04 -7.76 -12.56
CA PHE A 86 15.89 -8.65 -11.77
C PHE A 86 15.10 -9.40 -10.69
N CYS A 87 15.63 -10.56 -10.28
CA CYS A 87 15.07 -11.41 -9.21
C CYS A 87 13.71 -12.06 -9.50
N HIS A 88 13.26 -12.10 -10.76
CA HIS A 88 11.96 -12.67 -11.16
C HIS A 88 11.77 -14.15 -10.78
N VAL A 89 12.87 -14.87 -10.51
CA VAL A 89 12.85 -16.26 -10.05
C VAL A 89 12.38 -16.38 -8.59
N TYR A 90 12.59 -15.35 -7.79
CA TYR A 90 12.33 -15.35 -6.35
C TYR A 90 11.18 -14.42 -5.94
N VAL A 91 10.93 -13.39 -6.74
CA VAL A 91 9.98 -12.32 -6.45
C VAL A 91 9.16 -12.06 -7.70
N ASP A 92 7.84 -11.95 -7.55
CA ASP A 92 6.98 -11.53 -8.65
C ASP A 92 7.25 -10.05 -8.98
N PRO A 93 7.79 -9.73 -10.16
CA PRO A 93 8.10 -8.34 -10.51
C PRO A 93 6.87 -7.48 -10.77
N GLN A 94 5.70 -8.10 -11.01
CA GLN A 94 4.52 -7.38 -11.46
C GLN A 94 4.03 -6.36 -10.42
N ALA A 95 4.02 -6.73 -9.14
CA ALA A 95 3.62 -5.83 -8.05
C ALA A 95 4.53 -4.58 -7.99
N TYR A 96 5.85 -4.77 -8.05
CA TYR A 96 6.81 -3.66 -8.03
C TYR A 96 6.72 -2.78 -9.27
N PHE A 97 6.45 -3.38 -10.43
CA PHE A 97 6.23 -2.63 -11.68
C PHE A 97 4.97 -1.78 -11.61
N ASP A 98 3.86 -2.34 -11.12
CA ASP A 98 2.60 -1.63 -11.00
C ASP A 98 2.69 -0.48 -9.98
N ASP A 99 3.34 -0.71 -8.84
CA ASP A 99 3.63 0.32 -7.83
C ASP A 99 4.50 1.45 -8.42
N CYS A 100 5.58 1.10 -9.12
CA CYS A 100 6.43 2.08 -9.79
C CYS A 100 5.65 2.94 -10.79
N VAL A 101 4.83 2.33 -11.64
CA VAL A 101 4.04 3.05 -12.64
C VAL A 101 3.04 3.99 -11.97
N PHE A 102 2.42 3.55 -10.87
CA PHE A 102 1.50 4.36 -10.09
C PHE A 102 2.19 5.60 -9.51
N ASP A 103 3.29 5.41 -8.80
CA ASP A 103 4.05 6.48 -8.14
C ASP A 103 4.63 7.47 -9.13
N VAL A 104 5.34 6.97 -10.16
CA VAL A 104 5.94 7.81 -11.21
C VAL A 104 4.87 8.60 -11.94
N CYS A 105 3.72 8.00 -12.26
CA CYS A 105 2.69 8.75 -12.97
C CYS A 105 2.05 9.85 -12.11
N LEU A 106 1.70 9.55 -10.86
CA LEU A 106 1.04 10.52 -9.98
C LEU A 106 1.97 11.68 -9.58
N SER A 107 3.28 11.48 -9.65
CA SER A 107 4.27 12.54 -9.47
C SER A 107 4.44 13.49 -10.67
N GLY A 108 3.82 13.20 -11.81
CA GLY A 108 4.07 13.91 -13.07
C GLY A 108 5.33 13.43 -13.81
N ASN A 109 5.67 12.14 -13.70
CA ASN A 109 6.84 11.50 -14.30
C ASN A 109 8.19 11.97 -13.71
N LEU A 110 8.25 12.18 -12.40
CA LEU A 110 9.51 12.39 -11.68
C LEU A 110 10.21 11.05 -11.42
N ASN A 111 11.54 11.05 -11.49
CA ASN A 111 12.37 9.84 -11.31
C ASN A 111 12.84 9.63 -9.85
N ASP A 112 12.42 10.48 -8.91
CA ASP A 112 12.87 10.50 -7.49
C ASP A 112 11.70 10.24 -6.53
N VAL A 113 10.78 9.35 -6.94
CA VAL A 113 9.50 9.12 -6.27
C VAL A 113 9.51 7.79 -5.50
N LEU A 114 10.45 6.90 -5.84
CA LEU A 114 10.70 5.63 -5.17
C LEU A 114 11.63 5.84 -3.98
#